data_AF-A0AAP0BBC9-F1
#
_entry.id   AF-A0AAP0BBC9-F1
#
_cell.length_a   1.000
_cell.length_b   1.000
_cell.length_c   1.000
_cell.angle_alpha   90.00
_cell.angle_beta   90.00
_cell.angle_gamma   90.00
#
_symmetry.space_group_name_H-M   'P 1'
#
loop_
_entity.id
_entity.type
_entity.pdbx_description
1 polymer ?
#
loop_
_entity_poly.entity_id
_entity_poly.type
_entity_poly.pdbx_seq_one_letter_code
_entity_poly.pdbx_strand_id
1 'polypeptide(L)'
;MSVANYMNKVKIIVDDLFVIGHRLRTEDIIAHTLNGIGDDFKELKASVRFRDTPITFEDFYDKLLDEELIHKQHINRNDDLKITAQYSNKRGNNFYRISIGK
;
A
#
# COMPACT_ATOMS: atom_id res chain seq x y z
N MET A 1 -8.47 5.08 3.03
CA MET A 1 -8.89 6.40 2.49
C MET A 1 -7.96 6.70 1.32
N SER A 2 -8.43 7.26 0.20
CA SER A 2 -7.54 7.49 -0.95
C SER A 2 -6.64 8.71 -0.78
N VAL A 3 -5.49 8.69 -1.45
CA VAL A 3 -4.53 9.80 -1.54
C VAL A 3 -5.23 11.07 -2.04
N ALA A 4 -6.00 10.97 -3.12
CA ALA A 4 -6.77 12.10 -3.65
C ALA A 4 -7.72 12.71 -2.61
N ASN A 5 -8.46 11.87 -1.85
CA ASN A 5 -9.36 12.36 -0.80
C ASN A 5 -8.60 12.96 0.39
N TYR A 6 -7.39 12.48 0.68
CA TYR A 6 -6.57 13.01 1.78
C TYR A 6 -5.93 14.34 1.39
N MET A 7 -5.32 14.42 0.21
CA MET A 7 -4.71 15.65 -0.30
C MET A 7 -5.74 16.76 -0.53
N ASN A 8 -7.00 16.44 -0.85
CA ASN A 8 -8.06 17.44 -0.89
C ASN A 8 -8.36 18.04 0.51
N LYS A 9 -8.32 17.24 1.60
CA LYS A 9 -8.42 17.78 2.97
C LYS A 9 -7.24 18.65 3.34
N VAL A 10 -6.02 18.24 2.98
CA VAL A 10 -4.81 19.06 3.19
C VAL A 10 -4.94 20.38 2.44
N LYS A 11 -5.40 20.36 1.18
CA LYS A 11 -5.63 21.57 0.38
C LYS A 11 -6.61 22.54 1.04
N ILE A 12 -7.74 22.06 1.56
CA ILE A 12 -8.71 22.92 2.28
C ILE A 12 -8.04 23.63 3.46
N ILE A 13 -7.25 22.92 4.27
CA ILE A 13 -6.52 23.52 5.40
C ILE A 13 -5.48 24.55 4.92
N VAL A 14 -4.76 24.27 3.84
CA VAL A 14 -3.79 25.20 3.24
C VAL A 14 -4.47 26.46 2.70
N ASP A 15 -5.61 26.31 2.03
CA ASP A 15 -6.40 27.44 1.49
C ASP A 15 -7.00 28.30 2.62
N ASP A 16 -7.56 27.68 3.66
CA ASP A 16 -8.11 28.37 4.83
C ASP A 16 -7.02 29.19 5.56
N LEU A 17 -5.83 28.61 5.74
CA LEU A 17 -4.67 29.30 6.31
C LEU A 17 -4.20 30.45 5.40
N PHE A 18 -4.18 30.24 4.08
CA PHE A 18 -3.85 31.30 3.11
C PHE A 18 -4.82 32.48 3.19
N VAL A 19 -6.13 32.22 3.33
CA VAL A 19 -7.19 33.25 3.44
C VAL A 19 -6.99 34.13 4.67
N ILE A 20 -6.56 33.57 5.81
CA ILE A 20 -6.24 34.34 7.03
C ILE A 20 -4.83 34.97 7.02
N GLY A 21 -4.12 34.91 5.89
CA GLY A 21 -2.79 35.52 5.71
C GLY A 21 -1.61 34.63 6.13
N HIS A 22 -1.84 33.36 6.46
CA HIS A 22 -0.80 32.39 6.82
C HIS A 22 -0.45 31.50 5.62
N ARG A 23 0.53 31.94 4.83
CA ARG A 23 1.09 31.15 3.73
C ARG A 23 2.01 30.06 4.27
N LEU A 24 1.61 28.80 4.11
CA LEU A 24 2.48 27.64 4.34
C LEU A 24 3.49 27.50 3.20
N ARG A 25 4.71 27.06 3.52
CA ARG A 25 5.71 26.68 2.51
C ARG A 25 5.50 25.25 2.07
N THR A 26 6.03 24.89 0.90
CA THR A 26 5.91 23.54 0.34
C THR A 26 6.43 22.47 1.30
N GLU A 27 7.53 22.72 2.01
CA GLU A 27 8.12 21.82 3.00
C GLU A 27 7.19 21.58 4.20
N ASP A 28 6.48 22.62 4.65
CA ASP A 28 5.53 22.53 5.76
C ASP A 28 4.30 21.70 5.38
N ILE A 29 3.82 21.85 4.14
CA ILE A 29 2.72 21.06 3.57
C ILE A 29 3.14 19.58 3.46
N ILE A 30 4.32 19.31 2.89
CA ILE A 30 4.86 17.94 2.76
C ILE A 30 5.02 17.30 4.14
N ALA A 31 5.60 18.01 5.12
CA ALA A 31 5.77 17.52 6.48
C ALA A 31 4.42 17.22 7.17
N HIS A 32 3.41 18.08 6.98
CA HIS A 32 2.05 17.83 7.47
C HIS A 32 1.44 16.58 6.84
N THR A 33 1.55 16.42 5.51
CA THR A 33 1.07 15.24 4.78
C THR A 33 1.76 13.96 5.28
N LEU A 34 3.09 13.95 5.41
CA LEU A 34 3.87 12.80 5.90
C LEU A 34 3.49 12.38 7.33
N ASN A 35 3.07 13.32 8.18
CA ASN A 35 2.64 13.05 9.55
C ASN A 35 1.21 12.48 9.63
N GLY A 36 0.35 12.76 8.63
CA GLY A 36 -1.05 12.32 8.63
C GLY A 36 -1.34 11.08 7.76
N ILE A 37 -0.39 10.60 6.95
CA ILE A 37 -0.51 9.32 6.23
C ILE A 37 -0.11 8.12 7.10
N GLY A 38 -0.87 7.03 6.95
CA GLY A 38 -0.70 5.79 7.74
C GLY A 38 0.61 5.05 7.47
N ASP A 39 0.78 3.90 8.14
CA ASP A 39 2.00 3.08 8.02
C ASP A 39 2.08 2.23 6.75
N ASP A 40 1.01 2.20 5.96
CA ASP A 40 1.06 1.75 4.57
C ASP A 40 2.18 2.50 3.82
N PHE A 41 2.20 3.83 3.91
CA PHE A 41 3.18 4.70 3.24
C PHE A 41 4.55 4.77 3.96
N LYS A 42 4.93 3.79 4.78
CA LYS A 42 6.19 3.80 5.55
C LYS A 42 7.44 3.92 4.68
N GLU A 43 7.44 3.33 3.48
CA GLU A 43 8.61 3.27 2.60
C GLU A 43 8.84 4.65 1.95
N LEU A 44 7.77 5.27 1.43
CA LEU A 44 7.74 6.69 1.09
C LEU A 44 8.14 7.61 2.25
N LYS A 45 7.58 7.42 3.46
CA LYS A 45 7.90 8.23 4.65
C LYS A 45 9.40 8.19 4.95
N ALA A 46 10.04 7.02 4.83
CA ALA A 46 11.49 6.88 4.98
C ALA A 46 12.25 7.54 3.81
N SER A 47 11.87 7.24 2.57
CA SER A 47 12.51 7.75 1.35
C SER A 47 12.57 9.28 1.32
N VAL A 48 11.47 9.97 1.69
CA VAL A 48 11.45 11.43 1.76
C VAL A 48 12.27 11.97 2.94
N ARG A 49 12.35 11.27 4.08
CA ARG A 49 13.13 11.68 5.26
C ARG A 49 14.65 11.57 5.08
N PHE A 50 15.11 10.60 4.30
CA PHE A 50 16.53 10.35 4.06
C PHE A 50 17.05 10.96 2.74
N ARG A 51 16.23 11.75 2.03
CA ARG A 51 16.62 12.40 0.77
C ARG A 51 17.48 13.64 1.06
N ASP A 52 18.72 13.65 0.57
CA ASP A 52 19.65 14.79 0.72
C ASP A 52 19.23 16.05 -0.07
N THR A 53 18.35 15.89 -1.06
CA THR A 53 17.87 16.98 -1.92
C THR A 53 16.41 17.33 -1.60
N PRO A 54 16.01 18.62 -1.65
CA PRO A 54 14.61 19.00 -1.56
C PRO A 54 13.75 18.25 -2.58
N ILE A 55 12.53 17.87 -2.17
CA ILE A 55 11.51 17.28 -3.03
C ILE A 55 10.46 18.34 -3.38
N THR A 56 10.08 18.44 -4.65
CA THR A 56 8.99 19.32 -5.07
C THR A 56 7.63 18.76 -4.64
N PHE A 57 6.61 19.60 -4.55
CA PHE A 57 5.25 19.12 -4.27
C PHE A 57 4.73 18.13 -5.33
N GLU A 58 5.08 18.32 -6.60
CA GLU A 58 4.70 17.47 -7.73
C GLU A 58 5.33 16.07 -7.62
N ASP A 59 6.67 15.97 -7.58
CA ASP A 59 7.42 14.74 -7.24
C ASP A 59 6.82 13.96 -6.04
N PHE A 60 6.42 14.68 -5.00
CA PHE A 60 5.88 14.08 -3.77
C PHE A 60 4.46 13.55 -3.96
N TYR A 61 3.61 14.28 -4.68
CA TYR A 61 2.25 13.86 -4.99
C TYR A 61 2.23 12.64 -5.91
N ASP A 62 3.06 12.60 -6.94
CA ASP A 62 3.18 11.45 -7.84
C ASP A 62 3.62 10.19 -7.08
N LYS A 63 4.62 10.33 -6.20
CA LYS A 63 5.08 9.21 -5.35
C LYS A 63 4.01 8.71 -4.38
N LEU A 64 3.11 9.57 -3.89
CA LEU A 64 1.96 9.13 -3.10
C LEU A 64 0.98 8.28 -3.93
N LEU A 65 0.75 8.63 -5.20
CA LEU A 65 -0.11 7.87 -6.10
C LEU A 65 0.50 6.50 -6.48
N ASP A 66 1.80 6.46 -6.77
CA ASP A 66 2.55 5.22 -7.04
C ASP A 66 2.43 4.24 -5.85
N GLU A 67 2.65 4.72 -4.63
CA GLU A 67 2.54 3.92 -3.41
C GLU A 67 1.13 3.42 -3.14
N GLU A 68 0.10 4.24 -3.42
CA GLU A 68 -1.29 3.79 -3.32
C GLU A 68 -1.60 2.67 -4.33
N LEU A 69 -1.06 2.76 -5.55
CA LEU A 69 -1.20 1.73 -6.58
C LEU A 69 -0.49 0.43 -6.18
N ILE A 70 0.75 0.52 -5.69
CA ILE A 70 1.52 -0.61 -5.18
C ILE A 70 0.77 -1.30 -4.03
N HIS A 71 0.27 -0.54 -3.06
CA HIS A 71 -0.52 -1.07 -1.95
C HIS A 71 -1.78 -1.81 -2.41
N LYS A 72 -2.56 -1.23 -3.33
CA LYS A 72 -3.74 -1.88 -3.93
C LYS A 72 -3.38 -3.20 -4.64
N GLN A 73 -2.27 -3.24 -5.37
CA GLN A 73 -1.78 -4.46 -6.03
C GLN A 73 -1.27 -5.52 -5.05
N HIS A 74 -0.66 -5.11 -3.93
CA HIS A 74 -0.22 -6.04 -2.88
C HIS A 74 -1.42 -6.64 -2.13
N ILE A 75 -2.46 -5.85 -1.84
CA ILE A 75 -3.70 -6.36 -1.23
C ILE A 75 -4.35 -7.41 -2.14
N ASN A 76 -4.57 -7.08 -3.42
CA ASN A 76 -5.24 -7.97 -4.37
C ASN A 76 -4.50 -9.33 -4.53
N ARG A 77 -3.16 -9.30 -4.68
CA ARG A 77 -2.34 -10.52 -4.77
C ARG A 77 -2.41 -11.40 -3.51
N ASN A 78 -2.62 -10.82 -2.32
CA ASN A 78 -2.73 -11.58 -1.08
C ASN A 78 -4.11 -12.24 -0.89
N ASP A 79 -5.15 -11.80 -1.60
CA ASP A 79 -6.46 -12.46 -1.58
C ASP A 79 -6.49 -13.66 -2.55
N ASP A 80 -5.89 -13.55 -3.73
CA ASP A 80 -5.76 -14.68 -4.68
C ASP A 80 -4.98 -15.88 -4.09
N LEU A 81 -3.98 -15.61 -3.25
CA LEU A 81 -3.13 -16.63 -2.63
C LEU A 81 -3.82 -17.46 -1.51
N LYS A 82 -5.06 -17.15 -1.12
CA LYS A 82 -5.74 -17.80 0.01
C LYS A 82 -6.40 -19.14 -0.29
N ILE A 83 -6.41 -19.62 -1.55
CA ILE A 83 -7.18 -20.81 -1.94
C ILE A 83 -6.31 -21.83 -2.71
N THR A 84 -5.63 -22.73 -1.98
CA THR A 84 -5.35 -24.11 -2.48
C THR A 84 -4.98 -25.09 -1.36
N ALA A 85 -5.98 -25.63 -0.66
CA ALA A 85 -5.81 -26.82 0.18
C ALA A 85 -6.04 -28.10 -0.66
N GLN A 86 -4.96 -28.72 -1.15
CA GLN A 86 -5.02 -29.96 -1.92
C GLN A 86 -5.21 -31.19 -1.00
N TYR A 87 -6.46 -31.64 -0.82
CA TYR A 87 -6.78 -32.84 -0.05
C TYR A 87 -6.54 -34.13 -0.87
N SER A 88 -5.41 -34.79 -0.60
CA SER A 88 -5.06 -36.10 -1.15
C SER A 88 -5.97 -37.21 -0.60
N ASN A 89 -7.10 -37.47 -1.26
CA ASN A 89 -7.97 -38.58 -0.90
C ASN A 89 -7.42 -39.90 -1.49
N LYS A 90 -6.70 -40.68 -0.67
CA LYS A 90 -6.15 -41.98 -1.07
C LYS A 90 -7.29 -42.96 -1.41
N ARG A 91 -7.42 -43.31 -2.70
CA ARG A 91 -8.34 -44.34 -3.19
C ARG A 91 -7.99 -45.71 -2.61
N GLY A 92 -8.59 -46.06 -1.48
CA GLY A 92 -8.61 -47.41 -0.96
C GLY A 92 -9.64 -48.25 -1.72
N ASN A 93 -9.20 -49.00 -2.73
CA ASN A 93 -9.62 -50.37 -3.03
C ASN A 93 -9.07 -50.84 -4.38
N ASN A 94 -8.33 -51.95 -4.36
CA ASN A 94 -8.37 -52.93 -5.43
C ASN A 94 -8.06 -54.30 -4.82
N PHE A 95 -9.10 -55.13 -4.71
CA PHE A 95 -8.96 -56.56 -4.44
C PHE A 95 -8.37 -57.27 -5.68
N TYR A 96 -8.01 -58.55 -5.50
CA TYR A 96 -7.54 -59.51 -6.52
C TYR A 96 -6.09 -59.36 -7.01
N ARG A 97 -5.16 -60.06 -6.33
CA ARG A 97 -4.09 -60.82 -6.99
C ARG A 97 -3.99 -62.21 -6.37
N ILE A 98 -3.61 -63.19 -7.19
CA ILE A 98 -3.82 -64.64 -6.99
C ILE A 98 -2.51 -65.36 -6.63
N SER A 99 -2.62 -66.39 -5.78
CA SER A 99 -1.74 -67.55 -5.53
C SER A 99 -0.22 -67.41 -5.36
N ILE A 100 0.27 -67.84 -4.18
CA ILE A 100 1.40 -68.79 -3.94
C ILE A 100 1.08 -69.52 -2.60
N GLY A 101 1.30 -70.82 -2.33
CA GLY A 101 1.68 -71.94 -3.21
C GLY A 101 2.61 -72.97 -2.56
N LYS A 102 2.09 -74.00 -1.87
CA LYS A 102 2.75 -75.28 -1.53
C LYS A 102 1.72 -76.41 -1.40
#